data_AF-A0A2I1GLN3-F1
#
_entry.id   AF-A0A2I1GLN3-F1
#
_cell.length_a   1.000
_cell.length_b   1.000
_cell.length_c   1.000
_cell.angle_alpha   90.00
_cell.angle_beta   90.00
_cell.angle_gamma   90.00
#
_symmetry.space_group_name_H-M   'P 1'
#
loop_
_entity.id
_entity.type
_entity.pdbx_description
1 polymer ?
#
loop_
_entity_poly.entity_id
_entity_poly.type
_entity_poly.pdbx_seq_one_letter_code
_entity_poly.pdbx_strand_id
1 'polypeptide(L)'
;KIPRPPNAFILYRRAKQKLITKERSNAKISQLLAKMWRDETEEEKLRWRKIADRKKVEHMQAHPGYVYRPKRPIFNDKRKRSKTTPSKQPIST
;
A
#
# COMPACT_ATOMS: atom_id res chain seq x y z
N LYS A 1 11.89 14.98 -5.29
CA LYS A 1 11.70 13.62 -5.87
C LYS A 1 10.22 13.30 -5.85
N ILE A 2 9.64 12.90 -6.98
CA ILE A 2 8.21 12.59 -7.10
C ILE A 2 7.89 11.32 -6.29
N PRO A 3 6.94 11.36 -5.34
CA PRO A 3 6.55 10.19 -4.55
C PRO A 3 5.73 9.21 -5.39
N ARG A 4 5.68 7.95 -4.99
CA ARG A 4 4.87 6.93 -5.66
C ARG A 4 3.37 7.26 -5.53
N PRO A 5 2.55 6.98 -6.55
CA PRO A 5 1.10 7.02 -6.39
C PRO A 5 0.68 6.00 -5.32
N PRO A 6 -0.22 6.36 -4.40
CA PRO A 6 -0.65 5.46 -3.33
C PRO A 6 -1.54 4.34 -3.89
N ASN A 7 -1.36 3.12 -3.39
CA ASN A 7 -2.26 2.01 -3.69
C ASN A 7 -3.51 2.04 -2.78
N ALA A 8 -4.46 1.15 -3.04
CA ALA A 8 -5.72 1.04 -2.29
C ALA A 8 -5.50 0.92 -0.78
N PHE A 9 -4.60 0.03 -0.33
CA PHE A 9 -4.30 -0.16 1.09
C PHE A 9 -3.66 1.07 1.74
N ILE A 10 -2.77 1.78 1.03
CA ILE A 10 -2.16 3.02 1.56
C ILE A 10 -3.22 4.12 1.74
N LEU A 11 -4.18 4.21 0.83
CA LEU A 11 -5.30 5.14 0.95
C LEU A 11 -6.23 4.76 2.12
N TYR A 12 -6.62 3.49 2.19
CA TYR A 12 -7.41 2.94 3.31
C TYR A 12 -6.74 3.21 4.66
N ARG A 13 -5.44 2.89 4.77
CA ARG A 13 -4.64 3.12 5.97
C ARG A 13 -4.68 4.58 6.38
N ARG A 14 -4.47 5.53 5.45
CA ARG A 14 -4.50 6.97 5.76
C ARG A 14 -5.86 7.42 6.29
N ALA A 15 -6.94 6.85 5.79
CA ALA A 15 -8.29 7.16 6.26
C ALA A 15 -8.55 6.59 7.67
N LYS A 16 -8.26 5.30 7.88
CA LYS A 16 -8.55 4.62 9.16
C LYS A 16 -7.54 4.94 10.26
N GLN A 17 -6.27 5.21 9.94
CA GLN A 17 -5.22 5.54 10.92
C GLN A 17 -5.57 6.81 11.71
N LYS A 18 -6.28 7.77 11.09
CA LYS A 18 -6.76 8.98 11.78
C LYS A 18 -7.73 8.66 12.93
N LEU A 19 -8.50 7.57 12.81
CA LEU A 19 -9.47 7.14 13.82
C LEU A 19 -8.83 6.38 14.99
N ILE A 20 -7.63 5.82 14.78
CA ILE A 20 -6.95 4.93 15.75
C ILE A 20 -5.92 5.70 16.59
N THR A 21 -5.54 6.92 16.21
CA THR A 21 -4.34 7.56 16.78
C THR A 21 -4.63 8.43 18.00
N LYS A 22 -4.12 7.96 19.15
CA LYS A 22 -3.46 8.81 20.16
C LYS A 22 -2.20 8.18 20.82
N GLU A 23 -2.01 6.85 20.84
CA GLU A 23 -0.90 6.23 21.62
C GLU A 23 -0.17 5.00 21.00
N ARG A 24 -0.50 4.57 19.77
CA ARG A 24 0.07 3.32 19.21
C ARG A 24 1.23 3.55 18.26
N SER A 25 2.24 2.68 18.32
CA SER A 25 3.37 2.71 17.38
C SER A 25 2.92 2.40 15.94
N ASN A 26 3.57 3.04 14.96
CA ASN A 26 3.28 2.84 13.53
C ASN A 26 3.34 1.36 13.09
N ALA A 27 4.19 0.56 13.73
CA ALA A 27 4.30 -0.88 13.47
C ALA A 27 3.03 -1.63 13.88
N LYS A 28 2.53 -1.39 15.10
CA LYS A 28 1.27 -1.99 15.61
C LYS A 28 0.07 -1.52 14.80
N ILE A 29 0.02 -0.23 14.44
CA ILE A 29 -1.03 0.33 13.58
C ILE A 29 -1.06 -0.39 12.22
N SER A 30 0.12 -0.60 11.61
CA SER A 30 0.21 -1.26 10.31
C SER A 30 -0.28 -2.71 10.36
N GLN A 31 0.05 -3.44 11.44
CA GLN A 31 -0.42 -4.82 11.62
C GLN A 31 -1.94 -4.88 11.83
N LEU A 32 -2.49 -4.01 12.68
CA LEU A 32 -3.93 -3.93 12.92
C LEU A 32 -4.71 -3.60 11.65
N LEU A 33 -4.28 -2.56 10.93
CA LEU A 33 -4.94 -2.13 9.69
C LEU A 33 -4.81 -3.16 8.57
N ALA A 34 -3.71 -3.94 8.53
CA ALA A 34 -3.60 -5.06 7.60
C ALA A 34 -4.58 -6.19 7.92
N LYS A 35 -4.88 -6.44 9.21
CA LYS A 35 -5.95 -7.37 9.60
C LYS A 35 -7.32 -6.82 9.18
N MET A 36 -7.64 -5.58 9.56
CA MET A 36 -8.90 -4.93 9.19
C MET A 36 -9.12 -4.92 7.68
N TRP A 37 -8.08 -4.61 6.89
CA TRP A 37 -8.18 -4.63 5.43
C TRP A 37 -8.46 -6.01 4.85
N ARG A 38 -7.98 -7.10 5.47
CA ARG A 38 -8.31 -8.46 5.02
C ARG A 38 -9.78 -8.79 5.30
N ASP A 39 -10.27 -8.37 6.45
CA ASP A 39 -11.62 -8.65 6.94
C ASP A 39 -12.68 -7.66 6.39
N GLU A 40 -12.25 -6.57 5.76
CA GLU A 40 -13.14 -5.57 5.15
C GLU A 40 -13.93 -6.14 3.97
N THR A 41 -15.13 -5.60 3.72
CA THR A 41 -16.01 -6.05 2.64
C THR A 41 -15.38 -5.82 1.26
N GLU A 42 -15.80 -6.63 0.28
CA GLU A 42 -15.25 -6.51 -1.08
C GLU A 42 -15.70 -5.20 -1.75
N GLU A 43 -16.87 -4.67 -1.40
CA GLU A 43 -17.37 -3.37 -1.89
C GLU A 43 -16.45 -2.23 -1.45
N GLU A 44 -16.04 -2.22 -0.18
CA GLU A 44 -15.15 -1.18 0.34
C GLU A 44 -13.75 -1.35 -0.26
N LYS A 45 -13.24 -2.59 -0.36
CA LYS A 45 -11.98 -2.86 -1.07
C LYS A 45 -12.03 -2.36 -2.52
N LEU A 46 -13.12 -2.61 -3.23
CA LEU A 46 -13.34 -2.17 -4.60
C LEU A 46 -13.38 -0.64 -4.69
N ARG A 47 -14.04 0.04 -3.74
CA ARG A 47 -14.04 1.50 -3.64
C ARG A 47 -12.62 2.05 -3.54
N TRP A 48 -11.78 1.50 -2.66
CA TRP A 48 -10.38 1.93 -2.52
C TRP A 48 -9.51 1.58 -3.74
N ARG A 49 -9.79 0.46 -4.44
CA ARG A 49 -9.14 0.13 -5.72
C ARG A 49 -9.45 1.19 -6.78
N LYS A 50 -10.72 1.53 -6.98
CA LYS A 50 -11.15 2.59 -7.93
C LYS A 50 -10.47 3.94 -7.65
N ILE A 51 -10.38 4.34 -6.37
CA ILE A 51 -9.71 5.58 -5.98
C ILE A 51 -8.20 5.51 -6.27
N ALA A 52 -7.56 4.36 -6.00
CA ALA A 52 -6.14 4.17 -6.30
C ALA A 52 -5.85 4.22 -7.80
N ASP A 53 -6.73 3.63 -8.62
CA ASP A 53 -6.60 3.67 -10.08
C ASP A 53 -6.73 5.10 -10.61
N ARG A 54 -7.71 5.86 -10.10
CA ARG A 54 -7.83 7.29 -10.42
C ARG A 54 -6.56 8.07 -10.04
N LYS A 55 -6.01 7.82 -8.86
CA LYS A 55 -4.77 8.47 -8.39
C LYS A 55 -3.54 8.05 -9.20
N LYS A 56 -3.51 6.83 -9.72
CA LYS A 56 -2.47 6.37 -10.64
C LYS A 56 -2.55 7.14 -11.96
N VAL A 57 -3.74 7.28 -12.53
CA VAL A 57 -3.95 8.03 -13.79
C VAL A 57 -3.60 9.51 -13.60
N GLU A 58 -4.12 10.15 -12.56
CA GLU A 58 -3.80 11.55 -12.21
C GLU A 58 -2.29 11.77 -12.06
N HIS A 59 -1.60 10.82 -11.42
CA HIS A 59 -0.14 10.89 -11.27
C HIS A 59 0.60 10.74 -12.60
N MET A 60 0.16 9.84 -13.48
CA MET A 60 0.75 9.66 -14.80
C MET A 60 0.56 10.89 -15.69
N GLN A 61 -0.61 11.54 -15.59
CA GLN A 61 -0.91 12.78 -16.32
C GLN A 61 -0.12 13.97 -15.77
N ALA A 62 -0.05 14.13 -14.44
CA ALA A 62 0.69 15.22 -13.80
C ALA A 62 2.21 15.07 -13.92
N HIS A 63 2.70 13.84 -14.09
CA HIS A 63 4.11 13.53 -14.21
C HIS A 63 4.38 12.61 -15.42
N PRO A 64 4.27 13.15 -16.65
CA PRO A 64 4.63 12.41 -17.84
C PRO A 64 6.11 12.01 -17.75
N GLY A 65 6.42 10.75 -18.06
CA GLY A 65 7.78 10.20 -17.93
C GLY A 65 8.20 9.78 -16.52
N TYR A 66 7.29 9.81 -15.53
CA TYR A 66 7.58 9.24 -14.21
C TYR A 66 7.88 7.74 -14.30
N VAL A 67 9.06 7.35 -13.82
CA VAL A 67 9.47 5.94 -13.68
C VAL A 67 9.99 5.70 -12.27
N TYR A 68 9.47 4.64 -11.63
CA TYR A 68 9.94 4.24 -10.32
C TYR A 68 11.34 3.61 -10.41
N ARG A 69 12.34 4.35 -9.93
CA ARG A 69 13.73 3.89 -9.80
C ARG A 69 14.06 3.66 -8.32
N PRO A 70 13.96 2.43 -7.80
CA PRO A 70 14.38 2.12 -6.44
C PRO A 70 15.88 2.36 -6.31
N LYS A 71 16.29 3.03 -5.22
CA LYS A 71 17.72 3.08 -4.87
C LYS A 71 18.10 1.71 -4.33
N ARG A 72 19.18 1.11 -4.85
CA ARG A 72 19.77 -0.08 -4.22
C ARG A 72 20.24 0.35 -2.83
N PRO A 73 19.79 -0.31 -1.75
CA PRO A 73 20.36 -0.04 -0.44
C PRO A 73 21.84 -0.40 -0.52
N ILE A 74 22.71 0.55 -0.13
CA ILE A 74 24.13 0.25 0.08
C ILE A 74 24.15 -0.80 1.19
N PHE A 75 24.67 -1.99 0.88
CA PHE A 75 24.66 -3.13 1.79
C PHE A 75 25.44 -2.78 3.06
N ASN A 76 24.74 -2.44 4.13
CA ASN A 76 25.16 -2.83 5.46
C ASN A 76 24.18 -3.92 5.92
N ASP A 77 24.69 -5.14 5.86
CA ASP A 77 24.03 -6.43 5.98
C ASP A 77 23.36 -6.64 7.36
N LYS A 78 22.14 -6.10 7.57
CA LYS A 78 21.34 -6.40 8.77
C LYS A 78 19.83 -6.55 8.60
N ARG A 79 19.28 -6.71 7.38
CA ARG A 79 17.85 -6.98 7.21
C ARG A 79 17.57 -8.04 6.14
N LYS A 80 17.94 -9.30 6.44
CA LYS A 80 17.25 -10.46 5.86
C LYS A 80 15.77 -10.39 6.27
N ARG A 81 14.94 -9.79 5.44
CA ARG A 81 13.48 -9.88 5.54
C ARG A 81 13.10 -11.21 4.90
N SER A 82 12.81 -12.20 5.73
CA SER A 82 12.27 -13.49 5.30
C SER A 82 11.11 -13.27 4.32
N LYS A 83 11.26 -13.82 3.11
CA LYS A 83 10.19 -13.83 2.12
C LYS A 83 9.19 -14.90 2.54
N THR A 84 8.02 -14.49 3.00
CA THR A 84 6.83 -15.35 3.01
C THR A 84 5.81 -14.72 2.07
N THR A 85 5.86 -15.14 0.81
CA THR A 85 4.79 -14.89 -0.18
C THR A 85 3.59 -15.76 0.18
N PRO A 86 2.39 -15.21 0.44
CA PRO A 86 1.17 -16.00 0.37
C PRO A 86 0.82 -16.18 -1.11
N SER A 87 0.71 -17.44 -1.53
CA SER A 87 0.19 -17.89 -2.82
C SER A 87 -1.07 -17.11 -3.21
N LYS A 88 -1.06 -16.48 -4.39
CA LYS A 88 -2.29 -16.06 -5.09
C LYS A 88 -2.58 -17.13 -6.14
N GLN A 89 -3.71 -17.81 -5.94
CA GLN A 89 -4.30 -18.75 -6.88
C GLN A 89 -4.53 -18.09 -8.26
N PRO A 90 -4.40 -18.84 -9.37
CA PRO A 90 -4.63 -18.31 -10.71
C PRO A 90 -6.10 -17.92 -10.89
N ILE A 91 -6.31 -16.74 -11.46
CA ILE A 91 -7.60 -16.34 -12.02
C ILE A 91 -7.85 -17.19 -13.27
N SER A 92 -8.97 -17.92 -13.30
CA SER A 92 -9.44 -18.59 -14.51
C SER A 92 -9.79 -17.55 -15.57
N THR A 93 -9.36 -17.83 -16.80
CA THR A 93 -9.90 -17.27 -18.05
C THR A 93 -11.41 -17.41 -18.10
#